data_AF-A0A7N6A0Y4-F1
#
_entry.id   AF-A0A7N6A0Y4-F1
#
_cell.length_a   1.000
_cell.length_b   1.000
_cell.length_c   1.000
_cell.angle_alpha   90.00
_cell.angle_beta   90.00
_cell.angle_gamma   90.00
#
_symmetry.space_group_name_H-M   'P 1'
#
loop_
_entity.id
_entity.type
_entity.pdbx_description
1 polymer ?
#
loop_
_entity_poly.entity_id
_entity_poly.type
_entity_poly.pdbx_seq_one_letter_code
_entity_poly.pdbx_strand_id
1 'polypeptide(L)'
;LYSRLSRLELKHHNTSLCLTVSVSYVPQMQCIRAFVAQQPDELSLDKADIILVHQKSSDHWVEGTRLPDCHRGWVPESNLETIGNPIVRQSNLLDALKLTTATAAV
;
A
#
# COMPACT_ATOMS: atom_id res chain seq x y z
N LEU A 1 -0.15 -26.10 26.25
CA LEU A 1 0.68 -24.97 25.76
C LEU A 1 -0.09 -24.29 24.65
N TYR A 2 -1.01 -23.40 25.03
CA TYR A 2 -1.78 -22.55 24.13
C TYR A 2 -0.84 -21.49 23.55
N SER A 3 -0.40 -21.63 22.31
CA SER A 3 0.39 -20.59 21.67
C SER A 3 0.07 -20.49 20.18
N ARG A 4 -0.60 -19.38 19.83
CA ARG A 4 -0.81 -18.85 18.47
C ARG A 4 -1.89 -19.57 17.67
N LEU A 5 -3.12 -19.55 18.17
CA LEU A 5 -4.13 -18.55 17.77
C LEU A 5 -4.18 -18.33 16.26
N SER A 6 -5.14 -19.05 15.67
CA SER A 6 -6.10 -18.52 14.70
C SER A 6 -5.49 -17.96 13.41
N ARG A 7 -5.16 -18.92 12.52
CA ARG A 7 -5.72 -19.00 11.17
C ARG A 7 -7.09 -18.29 11.10
N LEU A 8 -7.08 -16.98 10.91
CA LEU A 8 -8.27 -16.16 10.70
C LEU A 8 -8.72 -16.37 9.26
N GLU A 9 -9.60 -17.36 9.11
CA GLU A 9 -10.62 -17.44 8.08
C GLU A 9 -11.45 -16.13 8.07
N LEU A 10 -10.88 -15.05 7.53
CA LEU A 10 -11.61 -13.82 7.25
C LEU A 10 -12.29 -13.98 5.88
N LYS A 11 -13.37 -14.76 5.94
CA LYS A 11 -14.43 -14.86 4.94
C LYS A 11 -14.90 -13.47 4.53
N HIS A 12 -14.59 -13.08 3.29
CA HIS A 12 -15.41 -12.34 2.30
C HIS A 12 -16.40 -11.23 2.70
N HIS A 13 -16.44 -10.71 3.92
CA HIS A 13 -17.43 -9.72 4.35
C HIS A 13 -16.88 -8.43 4.97
N ASN A 14 -15.56 -8.22 4.97
CA ASN A 14 -15.03 -6.90 5.33
C ASN A 14 -13.58 -6.67 4.87
N THR A 15 -13.33 -6.85 3.58
CA THR A 15 -12.04 -6.50 2.95
C THR A 15 -11.62 -5.06 3.30
N SER A 16 -12.57 -4.13 3.38
CA SER A 16 -12.32 -2.72 3.74
C SER A 16 -11.74 -2.54 5.16
N LEU A 17 -12.30 -3.19 6.19
CA LEU A 17 -11.81 -3.04 7.58
C LEU A 17 -10.48 -3.76 7.84
N CYS A 18 -10.27 -4.95 7.26
CA CYS A 18 -9.01 -5.68 7.41
C CYS A 18 -7.84 -4.95 6.72
N LEU A 19 -8.08 -4.39 5.53
CA LEU A 19 -7.12 -3.52 4.86
C LEU A 19 -6.83 -2.30 5.75
N THR A 20 -7.85 -1.54 6.16
CA THR A 20 -7.68 -0.31 6.97
C THR A 20 -6.84 -0.53 8.25
N VAL A 21 -7.10 -1.60 8.99
CA VAL A 21 -6.37 -1.91 10.24
C VAL A 21 -4.91 -2.27 9.96
N SER A 22 -4.64 -3.14 8.98
CA SER A 22 -3.26 -3.50 8.61
C SER A 22 -2.48 -2.31 8.05
N VAL A 23 -3.12 -1.44 7.26
CA VAL A 23 -2.49 -0.28 6.60
C VAL A 23 -2.04 0.79 7.61
N SER A 24 -2.72 0.94 8.75
CA SER A 24 -2.43 1.97 9.77
C SER A 24 -1.03 1.87 10.41
N TYR A 25 -0.49 0.65 10.54
CA TYR A 25 0.83 0.39 11.13
C TYR A 25 1.96 0.32 10.11
N VAL A 26 1.62 0.31 8.82
CA VAL A 26 2.60 0.17 7.74
C VAL A 26 3.12 1.54 7.30
N PRO A 27 4.44 1.71 7.11
CA PRO A 27 4.99 2.96 6.59
C PRO A 27 4.43 3.26 5.20
N GLN A 28 4.16 4.55 4.93
CA GLN A 28 3.65 4.99 3.65
C GLN A 28 4.72 5.78 2.91
N MET A 29 4.77 5.56 1.60
CA MET A 29 5.59 6.35 0.68
C MET A 29 4.72 6.91 -0.44
N GLN A 30 5.01 8.13 -0.83
CA GLN A 30 4.38 8.77 -1.98
C GLN A 30 5.32 8.68 -3.17
N CYS A 31 4.78 8.33 -4.33
CA CYS A 31 5.47 8.45 -5.59
C CYS A 31 5.66 9.93 -5.95
N ILE A 32 6.90 10.41 -5.91
CA ILE A 32 7.23 11.79 -6.30
C ILE A 32 7.49 11.91 -7.81
N ARG A 33 7.77 10.78 -8.47
CA ARG A 33 8.02 10.70 -9.91
C ARG A 33 7.42 9.42 -10.46
N ALA A 34 6.54 9.55 -11.46
CA ALA A 34 5.94 8.42 -12.14
C ALA A 34 6.99 7.39 -12.58
N PHE A 35 6.65 6.12 -12.41
CA PHE A 35 7.49 4.98 -12.71
C PHE A 35 6.66 3.96 -13.48
N VAL A 36 7.19 3.47 -14.59
CA VAL A 36 6.56 2.44 -15.41
C VAL A 36 7.35 1.16 -15.22
N ALA A 37 6.68 0.11 -14.77
CA ALA A 37 7.26 -1.21 -14.60
C ALA A 37 7.82 -1.71 -15.94
N GLN A 38 9.07 -2.17 -15.90
CA GLN A 38 9.81 -2.79 -16.99
C GLN A 38 9.93 -4.30 -16.80
N GLN A 39 9.81 -4.78 -15.55
CA GLN A 39 9.84 -6.20 -15.20
C GLN A 39 8.51 -6.67 -14.57
N PRO A 40 8.20 -7.98 -14.58
CA PRO A 40 6.93 -8.51 -14.07
C PRO A 40 6.72 -8.32 -12.56
N ASP A 41 7.80 -8.15 -11.80
CA ASP A 41 7.82 -7.94 -10.36
C ASP A 41 7.83 -6.45 -9.98
N GLU A 42 7.97 -5.55 -10.97
CA GLU A 42 7.93 -4.11 -10.78
C GLU A 42 6.49 -3.58 -10.75
N LEU A 43 6.29 -2.51 -9.98
CA LEU A 43 4.98 -1.86 -9.81
C LEU A 43 4.98 -0.49 -10.50
N SER A 44 4.13 -0.33 -11.51
CA SER A 44 3.90 0.97 -12.14
C SER A 44 3.15 1.90 -11.19
N LEU A 45 3.68 3.11 -11.00
CA LEU A 45 3.09 4.16 -10.16
C LEU A 45 3.01 5.48 -10.91
N ASP A 46 1.93 6.21 -10.71
CA ASP A 46 1.81 7.59 -11.14
C ASP A 46 2.31 8.56 -10.06
N LYS A 47 2.56 9.81 -10.45
CA LYS A 47 2.94 10.86 -9.50
C LYS A 47 1.80 11.05 -8.49
N ALA A 48 2.16 11.12 -7.21
CA ALA A 48 1.28 11.19 -6.05
C ALA A 48 0.57 9.88 -5.65
N ASP A 49 0.85 8.76 -6.33
CA ASP A 49 0.40 7.45 -5.86
C ASP A 49 0.99 7.14 -4.48
N ILE A 50 0.17 6.54 -3.62
CA ILE A 50 0.57 6.14 -2.27
C ILE A 50 0.74 4.63 -2.23
N ILE A 51 1.91 4.20 -1.75
CA ILE A 51 2.21 2.79 -1.50
C ILE A 51 2.45 2.53 -0.02
N LEU A 52 2.13 1.30 0.36
CA LEU A 52 2.48 0.73 1.65
C LEU A 52 3.78 -0.01 1.55
N VAL A 53 4.76 0.40 2.33
CA VAL A 53 6.10 -0.18 2.30
C VAL A 53 6.10 -1.48 3.10
N HIS A 54 6.34 -2.61 2.43
CA HIS A 54 6.50 -3.90 3.07
C HIS A 54 7.95 -4.16 3.46
N GLN A 55 8.86 -3.93 2.52
CA GLN A 55 10.30 -4.13 2.72
C GLN A 55 11.11 -3.25 1.77
N LYS A 56 12.40 -3.11 2.09
CA LYS A 56 13.38 -2.44 1.24
C LYS A 56 14.52 -3.42 0.93
N SER A 57 14.98 -3.41 -0.31
CA SER A 57 16.18 -4.13 -0.75
C SER A 57 17.44 -3.30 -0.49
N SER A 58 18.61 -3.94 -0.48
CA SER A 58 19.92 -3.27 -0.43
C SER A 58 20.19 -2.39 -1.64
N ASP A 59 19.51 -2.69 -2.76
CA ASP A 59 19.77 -2.07 -4.06
C ASP A 59 18.90 -0.82 -4.29
N HIS A 60 18.42 -0.20 -3.21
CA HIS A 60 17.51 0.97 -3.25
C HIS A 60 16.16 0.70 -3.93
N TRP A 61 15.65 -0.53 -3.79
CA TRP A 61 14.31 -0.89 -4.22
C TRP A 61 13.39 -1.03 -3.02
N VAL A 62 12.15 -0.57 -3.17
CA VAL A 62 11.11 -0.65 -2.17
C VAL A 62 10.02 -1.56 -2.70
N GLU A 63 9.73 -2.61 -1.95
CA GLU A 63 8.56 -3.44 -2.21
C GLU A 63 7.37 -2.84 -1.48
N GLY A 64 6.32 -2.55 -2.24
CA GLY A 64 5.12 -1.96 -1.70
C GLY A 64 3.83 -2.44 -2.34
N THR A 65 2.71 -2.17 -1.66
CA THR A 65 1.38 -2.39 -2.20
C THR A 65 0.73 -1.03 -2.49
N ARG A 66 0.30 -0.80 -3.72
CA ARG A 66 -0.45 0.39 -4.11
C ARG A 66 -1.89 0.31 -3.58
N LEU A 67 -2.35 1.38 -2.94
CA LEU A 67 -3.64 1.42 -2.25
C LEU A 67 -4.87 1.28 -3.17
N PRO A 68 -4.97 2.00 -4.31
CA PRO A 68 -6.13 1.94 -5.21
C PRO A 68 -6.50 0.54 -5.74
N ASP A 69 -5.51 -0.25 -6.15
CA ASP A 69 -5.70 -1.52 -6.85
C ASP A 69 -5.14 -2.72 -6.09
N CYS A 70 -4.56 -2.50 -4.91
CA CYS A 70 -3.88 -3.52 -4.11
C CYS A 70 -2.79 -4.28 -4.87
N HIS A 71 -2.22 -3.69 -5.93
CA HIS A 71 -1.12 -4.30 -6.64
C HIS A 71 0.18 -4.16 -5.86
N ARG A 72 0.90 -5.28 -5.73
CA ARG A 72 2.18 -5.37 -5.04
C ARG A 72 3.29 -5.50 -6.06
N GLY A 73 4.40 -4.81 -5.81
CA GLY A 73 5.62 -4.98 -6.58
C GLY A 73 6.72 -4.04 -6.12
N TRP A 74 7.79 -4.01 -6.90
CA TRP A 74 9.00 -3.27 -6.63
C TRP A 74 9.02 -1.92 -7.33
N VAL A 75 9.51 -0.92 -6.62
CA VAL A 75 9.66 0.46 -7.12
C VAL A 75 10.99 1.00 -6.64
N PRO A 76 11.75 1.74 -7.47
CA PRO A 76 12.97 2.36 -7.03
C PRO A 76 12.71 3.41 -5.94
N GLU A 77 13.49 3.39 -4.87
CA GLU A 77 13.41 4.34 -3.75
C GLU A 77 13.60 5.79 -4.23
N SER A 78 14.35 6.01 -5.31
CA SER A 78 14.53 7.33 -5.91
C SER A 78 13.24 7.97 -6.44
N ASN A 79 12.22 7.16 -6.72
CA ASN A 79 10.92 7.62 -7.19
C ASN A 79 9.92 7.82 -6.05
N LEU A 80 10.32 7.46 -4.82
CA LEU A 80 9.48 7.44 -3.64
C LEU A 80 9.99 8.42 -2.58
N GLU A 81 9.06 9.00 -1.83
CA GLU A 81 9.36 9.82 -0.67
C GLU A 81 8.60 9.32 0.55
N THR A 82 9.29 9.24 1.69
CA THR A 82 8.68 8.75 2.94
C THR A 82 7.70 9.78 3.50
N ILE A 83 6.48 9.34 3.77
CA ILE A 83 5.46 10.18 4.40
C ILE A 83 5.63 10.09 5.92
N GLY A 84 6.47 10.96 6.47
CA GLY A 84 6.72 11.02 7.91
C GLY A 84 5.60 11.69 8.72
N ASN A 85 4.75 12.50 8.08
CA ASN A 85 3.72 13.27 8.77
C ASN A 85 2.47 12.39 9.06
N PRO A 86 2.13 12.13 10.33
CA PRO A 86 1.00 11.26 10.68
C PRO A 86 -0.36 11.80 10.22
N ILE A 87 -0.52 13.13 10.12
CA ILE A 87 -1.76 13.76 9.62
C ILE A 87 -1.93 13.44 8.13
N VAL A 88 -0.85 13.56 7.36
CA VAL A 88 -0.84 13.25 5.92
C VAL A 88 -1.11 11.76 5.71
N ARG A 89 -0.48 10.89 6.50
CA ARG A 89 -0.75 9.45 6.47
C ARG A 89 -2.24 9.16 6.69
N GLN A 90 -2.87 9.80 7.67
CA GLN A 90 -4.29 9.62 7.95
C GLN A 90 -5.19 10.13 6.81
N SER A 91 -4.88 11.28 6.20
CA SER A 91 -5.61 11.77 5.03
C SER A 91 -5.53 10.79 3.88
N ASN A 92 -4.32 10.30 3.56
CA ASN A 92 -4.11 9.35 2.47
C ASN A 92 -4.90 8.05 2.66
N LEU A 93 -5.00 7.56 3.92
CA LEU A 93 -5.85 6.42 4.25
C LEU A 93 -7.32 6.70 3.93
N LEU A 94 -7.83 7.85 4.39
CA LEU A 94 -9.22 8.24 4.16
C LEU A 94 -9.51 8.42 2.67
N ASP A 95 -8.58 8.99 1.91
CA ASP A 95 -8.73 9.22 0.48
C ASP A 95 -8.66 7.91 -0.31
N ALA A 96 -7.77 6.99 0.06
CA ALA A 96 -7.75 5.64 -0.50
C ALA A 96 -9.07 4.89 -0.24
N LEU A 97 -9.64 5.01 0.96
CA LEU A 97 -10.92 4.38 1.31
C LEU A 97 -12.08 4.95 0.48
N LYS A 98 -12.14 6.28 0.32
CA LYS A 98 -13.15 6.93 -0.53
C LYS A 98 -13.06 6.42 -1.98
N LEU A 99 -11.85 6.26 -2.52
CA LEU A 99 -11.64 5.76 -3.88
C LEU A 99 -12.06 4.29 -4.02
N THR A 100 -11.71 3.41 -3.08
CA THR A 100 -12.16 2.00 -3.12
C THR A 100 -13.69 1.83 -3.06
N THR A 101 -14.40 2.76 -2.42
CA THR A 101 -15.86 2.73 -2.37
C THR A 101 -16.49 3.15 -3.71
N ALA A 102 -15.78 3.94 -4.52
CA ALA A 102 -16.26 4.43 -5.81
C ALA A 102 -16.16 3.38 -6.94
N THR A 103 -15.27 2.39 -6.83
CA THR A 103 -15.08 1.36 -7.88
C THR A 103 -15.99 0.13 -7.73
N ALA A 104 -16.77 0.04 -6.64
CA ALA A 104 -17.70 -1.07 -6.40
C ALA A 104 -19.15 -0.77 -6.87
N ALA A 105 -19.38 0.36 -7.54
CA ALA A 105 -20.68 0.79 -8.04
C ALA A 105 -20.66 1.03 -9.56
N VAL A 106 -20.38 -0.02 -10.35
CA VAL A 106 -20.74 -0.10 -11.77
C VAL A 106 -21.23 -1.51 -12.08
#